data_AF-A0A1H0TF50-F1
#
_entry.id   AF-A0A1H0TF50-F1
#
_cell.length_a   1.000
_cell.length_b   1.000
_cell.length_c   1.000
_cell.angle_alpha   90.00
_cell.angle_beta   90.00
_cell.angle_gamma   90.00
#
_symmetry.space_group_name_H-M   'P 1'
#
loop_
_entity.id
_entity.type
_entity.pdbx_description
1 polymer ?
#
loop_
_entity_poly.entity_id
_entity_poly.type
_entity_poly.pdbx_seq_one_letter_code
_entity_poly.pdbx_strand_id
1 'polypeptide(L)'
;MINGMKSKLVALTLFLMLLPMSANGQAHHVEAVKPMSSRIAEPMHWRDGYITWKGRKISEPDWLMFKGDSGATFAVDRSSIKNISPDGLVISAVAYFIEGDDFDPNNLISFAFGCLSHFTEVVTKQPSERVQFVEKQVKSLACR
;
A
#
# COMPACT_ATOMS: atom_id res chain seq x y z
N MET A 1 43.90 60.42 14.96
CA MET A 1 42.79 59.65 14.36
C MET A 1 43.01 59.53 12.86
N ILE A 2 43.30 58.30 12.42
CA ILE A 2 42.84 57.61 11.19
C ILE A 2 43.04 58.28 9.81
N ASN A 3 44.03 57.70 9.09
CA ASN A 3 44.11 57.26 7.68
C ASN A 3 43.75 58.19 6.50
N GLY A 4 44.70 58.26 5.55
CA GLY A 4 44.48 58.59 4.15
C GLY A 4 45.46 57.81 3.26
N MET A 5 44.94 56.77 2.61
CA MET A 5 45.62 55.73 1.82
C MET A 5 46.47 56.23 0.65
N LYS A 6 47.63 55.58 0.44
CA LYS A 6 48.26 55.45 -0.88
C LYS A 6 48.48 53.96 -1.15
N SER A 7 47.92 53.43 -2.23
CA SER A 7 48.73 52.99 -3.37
C SER A 7 47.83 52.36 -4.42
N LYS A 8 47.98 52.83 -5.66
CA LYS A 8 47.31 52.32 -6.84
C LYS A 8 48.05 51.05 -7.29
N LEU A 9 47.32 49.99 -7.61
CA LEU A 9 47.86 48.91 -8.43
C LEU A 9 46.83 48.54 -9.48
N VAL A 10 47.22 48.74 -10.74
CA VAL A 10 46.48 48.40 -11.95
C VAL A 10 47.32 47.38 -12.75
N ALA A 11 46.58 46.49 -13.40
CA ALA A 11 46.94 45.54 -14.45
C ALA A 11 47.59 44.21 -14.01
N LEU A 12 46.86 43.08 -14.02
CA LEU A 12 46.33 42.27 -15.15
C LEU A 12 47.39 41.35 -15.76
N THR A 13 47.26 40.04 -15.52
CA THR A 13 47.61 39.00 -16.50
C THR A 13 46.96 37.68 -16.11
N LEU A 14 45.96 37.29 -16.88
CA LEU A 14 45.50 35.90 -17.02
C LEU A 14 46.62 35.10 -17.69
N PHE A 15 46.94 33.90 -17.20
CA PHE A 15 47.17 32.77 -18.10
C PHE A 15 46.94 31.44 -17.37
N LEU A 16 46.05 30.63 -17.95
CA LEU A 16 45.73 29.26 -17.56
C LEU A 16 46.99 28.37 -17.54
N MET A 17 47.10 27.50 -16.54
CA MET A 17 47.55 26.12 -16.79
C MET A 17 46.70 25.14 -15.98
N LEU A 18 46.07 24.23 -16.72
CA LEU A 18 45.34 23.05 -16.29
C LEU A 18 46.28 22.01 -15.66
N LEU A 19 45.71 21.17 -14.80
CA LEU A 19 45.90 19.71 -14.61
C LEU A 19 45.88 19.32 -13.11
N PRO A 20 45.62 18.04 -12.76
CA PRO A 20 44.30 17.46 -12.60
C PRO A 20 44.01 17.11 -11.14
N MET A 21 42.75 16.75 -10.90
CA MET A 21 42.24 16.31 -9.60
C MET A 21 43.00 15.12 -9.03
N SER A 22 43.26 15.19 -7.72
CA SER A 22 43.35 14.00 -6.86
C SER A 22 42.78 14.39 -5.50
N ALA A 23 41.46 14.61 -5.46
CA ALA A 23 40.76 14.59 -4.19
C ALA A 23 40.74 13.13 -3.73
N ASN A 24 41.68 12.79 -2.85
CA ASN A 24 41.72 11.51 -2.15
C ASN A 24 40.56 11.46 -1.15
N GLY A 25 39.34 11.36 -1.67
CA GLY A 25 38.16 11.00 -0.92
C GLY A 25 38.09 9.48 -0.88
N GLN A 26 38.70 8.86 0.12
CA GLN A 26 38.33 7.49 0.49
C GLN A 26 36.88 7.54 0.97
N ALA A 27 35.94 7.37 0.03
CA ALA A 27 34.59 7.01 0.37
C ALA A 27 34.69 5.60 0.98
N HIS A 28 34.59 5.52 2.31
CA HIS A 28 34.33 4.26 2.98
C HIS A 28 33.06 3.69 2.34
N HIS A 29 33.23 2.62 1.57
CA HIS A 29 32.14 1.88 0.98
C HIS A 29 31.40 1.18 2.14
N VAL A 30 30.47 1.90 2.76
CA VAL A 30 29.54 1.31 3.73
C VAL A 30 28.59 0.45 2.91
N GLU A 31 28.89 -0.85 2.85
CA GLU A 31 27.99 -1.82 2.29
C GLU A 31 26.71 -1.81 3.14
N ALA A 32 25.59 -1.40 2.55
CA ALA A 32 24.31 -1.47 3.21
C ALA A 32 23.95 -2.94 3.42
N VAL A 33 24.23 -3.46 4.62
CA VAL A 33 23.81 -4.81 5.01
C VAL A 33 22.28 -4.81 5.07
N LYS A 34 21.65 -5.43 4.08
CA LYS A 34 20.20 -5.67 4.07
C LYS A 34 19.87 -6.53 5.30
N PRO A 35 18.89 -6.17 6.14
CA PRO A 35 18.53 -7.00 7.27
C PRO A 35 18.10 -8.37 6.76
N MET A 36 18.81 -9.42 7.19
CA MET A 36 18.50 -10.80 6.86
C MET A 36 17.26 -11.20 7.67
N SER A 37 16.07 -11.00 7.08
CA SER A 37 14.84 -11.53 7.66
C SER A 37 14.69 -12.98 7.22
N SER A 38 15.29 -13.91 7.97
CA SER A 38 15.03 -15.35 7.83
C SER A 38 14.34 -15.91 9.07
N ARG A 39 13.27 -15.24 9.53
CA ARG A 39 12.14 -16.04 9.99
C ARG A 39 11.38 -16.39 8.72
N ILE A 40 11.46 -17.65 8.32
CA ILE A 40 10.46 -18.23 7.41
C ILE A 40 9.16 -18.07 8.19
N ALA A 41 8.43 -16.99 7.92
CA ALA A 41 7.09 -16.84 8.44
C ALA A 41 6.32 -18.01 7.85
N GLU A 42 5.72 -18.84 8.71
CA GLU A 42 4.80 -19.87 8.24
C GLU A 42 3.81 -19.23 7.24
N PRO A 43 3.52 -19.90 6.12
CA PRO A 43 2.56 -19.36 5.15
C PRO A 43 1.26 -19.04 5.88
N MET A 44 0.82 -17.79 5.80
CA MET A 44 -0.45 -17.40 6.38
C MET A 44 -1.53 -17.93 5.45
N HIS A 45 -2.46 -18.75 5.92
CA HIS A 45 -3.61 -19.14 5.10
C HIS A 45 -4.66 -18.04 5.14
N TRP A 46 -5.41 -17.86 4.05
CA TRP A 46 -6.44 -16.81 3.98
C TRP A 46 -7.53 -16.99 5.05
N ARG A 47 -7.82 -18.24 5.42
CA ARG A 47 -8.83 -18.60 6.44
C ARG A 47 -8.40 -18.20 7.85
N ASP A 48 -7.10 -18.17 8.12
CA ASP A 48 -6.53 -17.87 9.44
C ASP A 48 -6.49 -16.37 9.71
N GLY A 49 -6.84 -15.56 8.70
CA GLY A 49 -6.71 -14.12 8.78
C GLY A 49 -6.13 -13.47 7.54
N TYR A 50 -6.29 -12.15 7.45
CA TYR A 50 -5.74 -11.36 6.36
C TYR A 50 -5.16 -10.04 6.85
N ILE A 51 -4.31 -9.44 6.02
CA ILE A 51 -3.83 -8.08 6.22
C ILE A 51 -4.86 -7.10 5.66
N THR A 52 -5.43 -6.25 6.51
CA THR A 52 -6.26 -5.13 6.05
C THR A 52 -5.49 -4.24 5.09
N TRP A 53 -6.20 -3.44 4.29
CA TRP A 53 -5.57 -2.41 3.46
C TRP A 53 -4.69 -1.40 4.24
N LYS A 54 -4.88 -1.30 5.57
CA LYS A 54 -4.06 -0.48 6.49
C LYS A 54 -2.83 -1.22 7.05
N GLY A 55 -2.52 -2.42 6.57
CA GLY A 55 -1.36 -3.19 7.05
C GLY A 55 -1.56 -3.89 8.40
N ARG A 56 -2.79 -3.92 8.95
CA ARG A 56 -3.08 -4.63 10.21
C ARG A 56 -3.51 -6.06 9.94
N LYS A 57 -2.89 -7.04 10.61
CA LYS A 57 -3.32 -8.44 10.61
C LYS A 57 -4.61 -8.61 11.40
N ILE A 58 -5.60 -9.27 10.80
CA ILE A 58 -6.81 -9.78 11.46
C ILE A 58 -6.64 -11.29 11.53
N SER A 59 -6.79 -11.90 12.71
CA SER A 59 -6.62 -13.35 12.89
C SER A 59 -7.93 -14.11 13.13
N GLU A 60 -9.06 -13.39 13.25
CA GLU A 60 -10.37 -13.99 13.56
C GLU A 60 -11.46 -13.46 12.61
N PRO A 61 -11.33 -13.70 11.29
CA PRO A 61 -12.34 -13.30 10.33
C PRO A 61 -13.61 -14.17 10.45
N ASP A 62 -14.76 -13.56 10.23
CA ASP A 62 -16.05 -14.27 10.22
C ASP A 62 -16.50 -14.50 8.77
N TRP A 63 -15.86 -15.46 8.10
CA TRP A 63 -16.03 -15.69 6.67
C TRP A 63 -17.39 -16.28 6.30
N LEU A 64 -18.02 -15.67 5.29
CA LEU A 64 -19.14 -16.24 4.55
C LEU A 64 -18.73 -16.48 3.10
N MET A 65 -18.86 -17.71 2.62
CA MET A 65 -18.41 -18.07 1.27
C MET A 65 -19.51 -17.93 0.22
N PHE A 66 -19.13 -17.46 -0.96
CA PHE A 66 -19.97 -17.32 -2.14
C PHE A 66 -19.29 -17.96 -3.35
N LYS A 67 -20.06 -18.69 -4.14
CA LYS A 67 -19.61 -19.26 -5.41
C LYS A 67 -20.30 -18.53 -6.56
N GLY A 68 -19.51 -17.93 -7.45
CA GLY A 68 -20.01 -17.32 -8.67
C GLY A 68 -20.22 -18.35 -9.78
N ASP A 69 -21.00 -17.97 -10.80
CA ASP A 69 -21.37 -18.85 -11.92
C ASP A 69 -20.16 -19.31 -12.75
N SER A 70 -19.07 -18.53 -12.74
CA SER A 70 -17.78 -18.88 -13.36
C SER A 70 -16.98 -19.94 -12.59
N GLY A 71 -17.49 -20.40 -11.45
CA GLY A 71 -16.77 -21.29 -10.52
C GLY A 71 -15.84 -20.57 -9.55
N ALA A 72 -15.64 -19.25 -9.71
CA ALA A 72 -14.90 -18.42 -8.79
C ALA A 72 -15.52 -18.46 -7.39
N THR A 73 -14.68 -18.59 -6.36
CA THR A 73 -15.13 -18.60 -4.96
C THR A 73 -14.58 -17.38 -4.23
N PHE A 74 -15.42 -16.76 -3.41
CA PHE A 74 -15.09 -15.60 -2.61
C PHE A 74 -15.48 -15.84 -1.16
N ALA A 75 -14.73 -15.27 -0.22
CA ALA A 75 -15.12 -15.17 1.19
C ALA A 75 -15.37 -13.71 1.54
N VAL A 76 -16.49 -13.41 2.17
CA VAL A 76 -16.82 -12.07 2.70
C VAL A 76 -16.69 -12.12 4.22
N ASP A 77 -15.90 -11.22 4.80
CA ASP A 77 -15.74 -11.14 6.25
C ASP A 77 -16.94 -10.38 6.84
N ARG A 78 -17.87 -11.09 7.48
CA ARG A 78 -19.05 -10.47 8.09
C ARG A 78 -18.67 -9.46 9.18
N SER A 79 -17.60 -9.72 9.92
CA SER A 79 -17.10 -8.80 10.96
C SER A 79 -16.57 -7.48 10.40
N SER A 80 -16.21 -7.47 9.11
CA SER A 80 -15.75 -6.26 8.41
C SER A 80 -16.90 -5.35 7.96
N ILE A 81 -18.14 -5.87 7.88
CA ILE A 81 -19.33 -5.13 7.47
C ILE A 81 -19.75 -4.20 8.60
N LYS A 82 -19.37 -2.92 8.49
CA LYS A 82 -19.61 -1.93 9.53
C LYS A 82 -19.77 -0.55 8.98
N ASN A 83 -20.49 0.27 9.71
CA ASN A 83 -20.59 1.69 9.45
C ASN A 83 -19.24 2.39 9.74
N ILE A 84 -18.78 3.21 8.81
CA ILE A 84 -17.51 3.96 8.93
C ILE A 84 -17.69 5.48 8.85
N SER A 85 -18.90 5.98 8.58
CA SER A 85 -19.18 7.41 8.59
C SER A 85 -19.96 7.83 9.84
N PRO A 86 -19.76 9.05 10.36
CA PRO A 86 -20.48 9.54 11.55
C PRO A 86 -21.99 9.63 11.36
N ASP A 87 -22.45 9.85 10.13
CA ASP A 87 -23.85 9.97 9.74
C ASP A 87 -24.56 8.62 9.51
N GLY A 88 -23.81 7.52 9.59
CA GLY A 88 -24.37 6.20 9.40
C GLY A 88 -24.58 5.79 7.93
N LEU A 89 -24.08 6.54 6.96
CA LEU A 89 -24.40 6.34 5.54
C LEU A 89 -23.38 5.52 4.74
N VAL A 90 -22.15 5.34 5.25
CA VAL A 90 -21.08 4.63 4.55
C VAL A 90 -20.71 3.35 5.29
N ILE A 91 -20.85 2.23 4.60
CA ILE A 91 -20.49 0.90 5.07
C ILE A 91 -19.16 0.50 4.44
N SER A 92 -18.24 0.01 5.27
CA SER A 92 -17.06 -0.73 4.80
C SER A 92 -17.33 -2.22 4.82
N ALA A 93 -16.73 -2.95 3.88
CA ALA A 93 -16.67 -4.41 3.92
C ALA A 93 -15.39 -4.90 3.24
N VAL A 94 -14.99 -6.14 3.53
CA VAL A 94 -13.87 -6.82 2.91
C VAL A 94 -14.33 -8.18 2.38
N ALA A 95 -13.90 -8.48 1.16
CA ALA A 95 -13.95 -9.81 0.60
C ALA A 95 -12.57 -10.29 0.16
N TYR A 96 -12.45 -11.59 -0.02
CA TYR A 96 -11.25 -12.28 -0.46
C TYR A 96 -11.60 -13.22 -1.62
N PHE A 97 -10.84 -13.15 -2.71
CA PHE A 97 -10.92 -14.13 -3.80
C PHE A 97 -10.09 -15.36 -3.45
N ILE A 98 -10.73 -16.53 -3.40
CA ILE A 98 -10.04 -17.76 -2.99
C ILE A 98 -9.34 -18.37 -4.21
N GLU A 99 -8.01 -18.30 -4.20
CA GLU A 99 -7.12 -18.93 -5.17
C GLU A 99 -6.00 -19.65 -4.44
N GLY A 100 -6.25 -20.92 -4.11
CA GLY A 100 -5.35 -21.71 -3.27
C GLY A 100 -5.55 -21.47 -1.78
N ASP A 101 -4.62 -22.00 -0.99
CA ASP A 101 -4.72 -22.01 0.47
C ASP A 101 -3.96 -20.85 1.14
N ASP A 102 -2.89 -20.40 0.49
CA ASP A 102 -2.04 -19.32 0.97
C ASP A 102 -2.71 -17.96 0.79
N PHE A 103 -2.44 -17.06 1.74
CA PHE A 103 -2.88 -15.68 1.66
C PHE A 103 -2.05 -14.89 0.65
N ASP A 104 -2.68 -14.50 -0.45
CA ASP A 104 -2.21 -13.43 -1.34
C ASP A 104 -2.98 -12.12 -1.08
N PRO A 105 -2.33 -11.00 -0.70
CA PRO A 105 -2.99 -9.70 -0.57
C PRO A 105 -3.60 -9.17 -1.88
N ASN A 106 -3.17 -9.63 -3.06
CA ASN A 106 -3.77 -9.25 -4.34
C ASN A 106 -5.20 -9.77 -4.51
N ASN A 107 -5.58 -10.76 -3.70
CA ASN A 107 -6.92 -11.34 -3.69
C ASN A 107 -7.88 -10.60 -2.77
N LEU A 108 -7.42 -9.57 -2.05
CA LEU A 108 -8.30 -8.72 -1.26
C LEU A 108 -9.11 -7.75 -2.11
N ILE A 109 -10.33 -7.53 -1.66
CA ILE A 109 -11.30 -6.62 -2.25
C ILE A 109 -11.90 -5.83 -1.10
N SER A 110 -11.61 -4.53 -1.03
CA SER A 110 -12.18 -3.64 -0.02
C SER A 110 -13.28 -2.79 -0.65
N PHE A 111 -14.41 -2.67 0.05
CA PHE A 111 -15.56 -1.91 -0.38
C PHE A 111 -15.84 -0.75 0.58
N ALA A 112 -16.24 0.38 0.04
CA ALA A 112 -16.92 1.45 0.77
C ALA A 112 -18.13 1.90 -0.06
N PHE A 113 -19.34 1.81 0.51
CA PHE A 113 -20.58 2.10 -0.23
C PHE A 113 -21.68 2.59 0.70
N GLY A 114 -22.70 3.23 0.15
CA GLY A 114 -23.94 3.52 0.87
C GLY A 114 -25.10 2.66 0.38
N CYS A 115 -26.00 2.27 1.30
CA CYS A 115 -27.16 1.44 0.94
C CYS A 115 -28.24 2.20 0.17
N LEU A 116 -28.35 3.52 0.41
CA LEU A 116 -29.32 4.40 -0.23
C LEU A 116 -28.70 5.29 -1.31
N SER A 117 -27.39 5.13 -1.57
CA SER A 117 -26.66 5.95 -2.53
C SER A 117 -26.18 5.10 -3.71
N HIS A 118 -25.93 5.75 -4.84
CA HIS A 118 -25.30 5.10 -6.01
C HIS A 118 -23.78 5.04 -5.90
N PHE A 119 -23.21 5.49 -4.77
CA PHE A 119 -21.77 5.52 -4.56
C PHE A 119 -21.25 4.15 -4.15
N THR A 120 -20.19 3.69 -4.79
CA THR A 120 -19.39 2.54 -4.36
C THR A 120 -17.95 2.75 -4.79
N GLU A 121 -17.06 2.69 -3.81
CA GLU A 121 -15.63 2.65 -4.02
C GLU A 121 -15.14 1.22 -3.76
N VAL A 122 -14.31 0.72 -4.69
CA VAL A 122 -13.69 -0.59 -4.58
C VAL A 122 -12.19 -0.45 -4.74
N VAL A 123 -11.43 -0.99 -3.78
CA VAL A 123 -9.97 -1.08 -3.83
C VAL A 123 -9.58 -2.54 -3.97
N THR A 124 -8.99 -2.90 -5.11
CA THR A 124 -8.62 -4.29 -5.42
C THR A 124 -7.63 -4.37 -6.59
N LYS A 125 -6.97 -5.53 -6.73
CA LYS A 125 -6.22 -5.93 -7.92
C LYS A 125 -6.96 -6.97 -8.77
N GLN A 126 -8.16 -7.38 -8.35
CA GLN A 126 -8.97 -8.35 -9.08
C GLN A 126 -9.62 -7.72 -10.33
N PRO A 127 -9.83 -8.50 -11.40
CA PRO A 127 -10.60 -8.07 -12.57
C PRO A 127 -12.02 -7.63 -12.22
N SER A 128 -12.52 -6.61 -12.90
CA SER A 128 -13.83 -5.98 -12.63
C SER A 128 -15.01 -6.97 -12.67
N GLU A 129 -14.98 -7.95 -13.57
CA GLU A 129 -16.03 -8.98 -13.71
C GLU A 129 -16.22 -9.79 -12.41
N ARG A 130 -15.10 -10.17 -11.76
CA ARG A 130 -15.12 -10.90 -10.48
C ARG A 130 -15.64 -10.01 -9.37
N VAL A 131 -15.22 -8.76 -9.36
CA VAL A 131 -15.59 -7.75 -8.36
C VAL A 131 -17.08 -7.46 -8.38
N GLN A 132 -17.69 -7.31 -9.55
CA GLN A 132 -19.12 -7.01 -9.68
C GLN A 132 -20.02 -8.08 -9.06
N PHE A 133 -19.64 -9.37 -9.18
CA PHE A 133 -20.39 -10.45 -8.57
C PHE A 133 -20.36 -10.35 -7.04
N VAL A 134 -19.17 -10.24 -6.45
CA VAL A 134 -19.02 -10.21 -4.99
C VAL A 134 -19.55 -8.90 -4.40
N GLU A 135 -19.46 -7.77 -5.12
CA GLU A 135 -20.05 -6.49 -4.71
C GLU A 135 -21.56 -6.62 -4.46
N LYS A 136 -22.30 -7.31 -5.34
CA LYS A 136 -23.73 -7.57 -5.17
C LYS A 136 -24.03 -8.37 -3.90
N GLN A 137 -23.22 -9.40 -3.63
CA GLN A 137 -23.37 -10.23 -2.43
C GLN A 137 -23.10 -9.42 -1.16
N VAL A 138 -22.00 -8.65 -1.14
CA VAL A 138 -21.63 -7.77 -0.03
C VAL A 138 -22.73 -6.74 0.26
N LYS A 139 -23.27 -6.10 -0.78
CA LYS A 139 -24.38 -5.15 -0.63
C LYS A 139 -25.63 -5.83 -0.10
N SER A 140 -25.99 -7.01 -0.58
CA SER A 140 -27.15 -7.75 -0.08
C SER A 140 -27.01 -8.18 1.38
N LEU A 141 -25.79 -8.43 1.86
CA LEU A 141 -25.53 -8.75 3.26
C LEU A 141 -25.65 -7.51 4.17
N ALA A 142 -25.17 -6.37 3.68
CA ALA A 142 -25.08 -5.14 4.46
C ALA A 142 -26.36 -4.31 4.45
N CYS A 143 -27.03 -4.25 3.30
CA CYS A 143 -28.21 -3.44 3.04
C CYS A 143 -29.44 -4.35 3.06
N ARG A 144 -30.25 -4.22 4.09
CA ARG A 144 -31.55 -4.89 4.22
C ARG A 144 -32.67 -3.94 3.83
#